data_AF-A0A091JV02-F1
#
_entry.id   AF-A0A091JV02-F1
#
_cell.length_a   1.000
_cell.length_b   1.000
_cell.length_c   1.000
_cell.angle_alpha   90.00
_cell.angle_beta   90.00
_cell.angle_gamma   90.00
#
_symmetry.space_group_name_H-M   'P 1'
#
loop_
_entity.id
_entity.type
_entity.pdbx_description
1 polymer ?
#
loop_
_entity_poly.entity_id
_entity_poly.type
_entity_poly.pdbx_seq_one_letter_code
_entity_poly.pdbx_strand_id
1 'polypeptide(L)'
;RLGILMVRHLKRLERVILGYLEVSDGPEEEARLGILETLQCTIEHAWPRMPCRLAVLLQALLKMMWDVHTEHGPTPEPVKAALLQGATECLILLDRCSQGQVKVLLEGVYSSCEENRVRECIRRVQEST
;
A
#
# COMPACT_ATOMS: atom_id res chain seq x y z
N ARG A 1 -20.98 -9.43 -16.33
CA ARG A 1 -21.50 -9.86 -15.00
C ARG A 1 -20.38 -10.20 -13.98
N LEU A 2 -19.10 -10.36 -14.36
CA LEU A 2 -17.99 -10.61 -13.42
C LEU A 2 -17.81 -9.51 -12.34
N GLY A 3 -17.90 -8.24 -12.72
CA GLY A 3 -17.64 -7.12 -11.79
C GLY A 3 -18.62 -6.97 -10.62
N ILE A 4 -19.76 -7.67 -10.61
CA ILE A 4 -20.69 -7.71 -9.45
C ILE A 4 -20.31 -8.83 -8.48
N LEU A 5 -19.86 -9.98 -9.00
CA LEU A 5 -19.41 -11.10 -8.17
C LEU A 5 -18.14 -10.75 -7.41
N MET A 6 -17.21 -10.00 -8.02
CA MET A 6 -16.00 -9.52 -7.34
C MET A 6 -16.33 -8.73 -6.07
N VAL A 7 -17.35 -7.88 -6.08
CA VAL A 7 -17.75 -7.08 -4.89
C VAL A 7 -18.07 -7.95 -3.68
N ARG A 8 -18.66 -9.14 -3.90
CA ARG A 8 -18.96 -10.10 -2.81
C ARG A 8 -17.70 -10.62 -2.13
N HIS A 9 -16.61 -10.75 -2.89
CA HIS A 9 -15.34 -11.26 -2.39
C HIS A 9 -14.38 -10.15 -1.96
N LEU A 10 -14.48 -8.94 -2.52
CA LEU A 10 -13.60 -7.81 -2.21
C LEU A 10 -13.60 -7.45 -0.73
N LYS A 11 -14.74 -7.52 -0.03
CA LYS A 11 -14.76 -7.28 1.43
C LYS A 11 -13.99 -8.34 2.22
N ARG A 12 -13.97 -9.59 1.75
CA ARG A 12 -13.19 -10.68 2.38
C ARG A 12 -11.72 -10.55 2.03
N LEU A 13 -11.42 -10.29 0.76
CA LEU A 13 -10.07 -10.09 0.26
C LEU A 13 -9.39 -8.88 0.90
N GLU A 14 -10.10 -7.76 1.08
CA GLU A 14 -9.58 -6.59 1.80
C GLU A 14 -9.09 -6.97 3.19
N ARG A 15 -9.84 -7.76 3.96
CA ARG A 15 -9.37 -8.20 5.29
C ARG A 15 -8.12 -9.07 5.24
N VAL A 16 -8.01 -9.92 4.22
CA VAL A 16 -6.82 -10.74 4.00
C VAL A 16 -5.64 -9.84 3.68
N ILE A 17 -5.82 -8.87 2.76
CA ILE A 17 -4.79 -7.90 2.40
C ILE A 17 -4.31 -7.15 3.63
N LEU A 18 -5.23 -6.57 4.41
CA LEU A 18 -4.90 -5.84 5.62
C LEU A 18 -4.16 -6.71 6.64
N GLY A 19 -4.62 -7.95 6.87
CA GLY A 19 -3.99 -8.85 7.84
C GLY A 19 -2.55 -9.22 7.48
N TYR A 20 -2.26 -9.46 6.21
CA TYR A 20 -0.90 -9.74 5.77
C TYR A 20 0.00 -8.50 5.78
N LEU A 21 -0.52 -7.30 5.49
CA LEU A 21 0.27 -6.07 5.59
C LEU A 21 0.72 -5.75 7.02
N GLU A 22 -0.03 -6.20 8.03
CA GLU A 22 0.23 -5.88 9.44
C GLU A 22 1.27 -6.80 10.11
N VAL A 23 1.54 -8.00 9.57
CA VAL A 23 2.31 -9.04 10.26
C VAL A 23 3.55 -9.41 9.45
N SER A 24 4.71 -9.49 10.12
CA SER A 24 5.94 -10.03 9.52
C SER A 24 5.88 -11.55 9.56
N ASP A 25 6.19 -12.22 8.47
CA ASP A 25 6.36 -13.68 8.42
C ASP A 25 7.82 -14.12 8.54
N GLY A 26 8.75 -13.18 8.73
CA GLY A 26 10.17 -13.44 8.94
C GLY A 26 11.06 -12.48 8.16
N PRO A 27 12.39 -12.70 8.15
CA PRO A 27 13.36 -11.79 7.53
C PRO A 27 13.14 -11.58 6.03
N GLU A 28 12.55 -12.54 5.34
CA GLU A 28 12.32 -12.49 3.88
C GLU A 28 11.01 -11.77 3.50
N GLU A 29 10.09 -11.58 4.46
CA GLU A 29 8.83 -10.85 4.27
C GLU A 29 8.00 -11.33 3.05
N GLU A 30 8.10 -12.63 2.71
CA GLU A 30 7.52 -13.21 1.48
C GLU A 30 6.01 -12.98 1.41
N ALA A 31 5.32 -13.14 2.54
CA ALA A 31 3.88 -12.97 2.59
C ALA A 31 3.46 -11.49 2.40
N ARG A 32 4.24 -10.53 2.93
CA ARG A 32 3.97 -9.11 2.71
C ARG A 32 4.26 -8.69 1.27
N LEU A 33 5.34 -9.17 0.68
CA LEU A 33 5.67 -8.92 -0.72
C LEU A 33 4.56 -9.48 -1.63
N GLY A 34 4.17 -10.74 -1.43
CA GLY A 34 3.10 -11.37 -2.20
C GLY A 34 1.74 -10.70 -2.02
N ILE A 35 1.42 -10.18 -0.83
CA ILE A 35 0.16 -9.46 -0.64
C ILE A 35 0.17 -8.07 -1.28
N LEU A 36 1.32 -7.39 -1.34
CA LEU A 36 1.46 -6.12 -2.05
C LEU A 36 1.20 -6.33 -3.55
N GLU A 37 1.80 -7.35 -4.17
CA GLU A 37 1.52 -7.72 -5.57
C GLU A 37 0.04 -8.05 -5.79
N THR A 38 -0.55 -8.80 -4.86
CA THR A 38 -1.98 -9.13 -4.88
C THR A 38 -2.84 -7.86 -4.79
N LEU A 39 -2.46 -6.90 -3.95
CA LEU A 39 -3.16 -5.63 -3.80
C LEU A 39 -3.06 -4.79 -5.09
N GLN A 40 -1.88 -4.70 -5.72
CA GLN A 40 -1.72 -4.02 -7.01
C GLN A 40 -2.67 -4.59 -8.06
N CYS A 41 -2.64 -5.92 -8.26
CA CYS A 41 -3.53 -6.61 -9.19
C CYS A 41 -5.02 -6.40 -8.82
N THR A 42 -5.34 -6.42 -7.53
CA THR A 42 -6.71 -6.16 -7.05
C THR A 42 -7.16 -4.74 -7.39
N ILE A 43 -6.31 -3.73 -7.20
CA ILE A 43 -6.65 -2.33 -7.49
C ILE A 43 -7.03 -2.17 -8.97
N GLU A 44 -6.19 -2.69 -9.87
CA GLU A 44 -6.36 -2.58 -11.31
C GLU A 44 -7.64 -3.30 -11.79
N HIS A 45 -7.87 -4.53 -11.33
CA HIS A 45 -8.97 -5.36 -11.82
C HIS A 45 -10.31 -5.06 -11.12
N ALA A 46 -10.27 -4.48 -9.93
CA ALA A 46 -11.47 -4.11 -9.19
C ALA A 46 -11.92 -2.67 -9.42
N TRP A 47 -11.11 -1.82 -10.08
CA TRP A 47 -11.57 -0.51 -10.53
C TRP A 47 -12.84 -0.66 -11.39
N PRO A 48 -13.88 0.19 -11.22
CA PRO A 48 -14.00 1.41 -10.40
C PRO A 48 -14.48 1.22 -8.95
N ARG A 49 -14.37 0.02 -8.34
CA ARG A 49 -14.85 -0.24 -6.97
C ARG A 49 -13.81 0.05 -5.87
N MET A 50 -12.64 0.57 -6.22
CA MET A 50 -11.56 0.85 -5.27
C MET A 50 -11.68 2.14 -4.45
N PRO A 51 -12.26 3.26 -4.96
CA PRO A 51 -12.31 4.51 -4.20
C PRO A 51 -12.98 4.41 -2.83
N CYS A 52 -14.00 3.55 -2.68
CA CYS A 52 -14.67 3.35 -1.38
C CYS A 52 -13.79 2.65 -0.32
N ARG A 53 -12.61 2.16 -0.72
CA ARG A 53 -11.60 1.49 0.14
C ARG A 53 -10.36 2.34 0.35
N LEU A 54 -10.33 3.55 -0.22
CA LEU A 54 -9.18 4.43 -0.19
C LEU A 54 -8.66 4.65 1.23
N ALA A 55 -9.53 5.06 2.16
CA ALA A 55 -9.12 5.41 3.52
C ALA A 55 -8.45 4.24 4.26
N VAL A 56 -9.04 3.05 4.20
CA VAL A 56 -8.53 1.88 4.91
C VAL A 56 -7.21 1.36 4.30
N LEU A 57 -7.11 1.36 2.97
CA LEU A 57 -5.89 0.91 2.27
C LEU A 57 -4.75 1.92 2.43
N LEU A 58 -5.03 3.22 2.30
CA LEU A 58 -4.05 4.28 2.53
C LEU A 58 -3.46 4.19 3.93
N GLN A 59 -4.32 4.09 4.95
CA GLN A 59 -3.87 3.98 6.34
C GLN A 59 -3.01 2.73 6.56
N ALA A 60 -3.42 1.57 6.04
CA ALA A 60 -2.70 0.33 6.20
C ALA A 60 -1.32 0.35 5.52
N LEU A 61 -1.24 0.90 4.29
CA LEU A 61 0.03 1.04 3.57
C LEU A 61 0.99 1.98 4.31
N LEU A 62 0.52 3.15 4.76
CA LEU A 62 1.35 4.09 5.51
C LEU A 62 1.84 3.50 6.83
N LYS A 63 0.99 2.76 7.53
CA LYS A 63 1.37 2.06 8.77
C LYS A 63 2.44 1.01 8.49
N MET A 64 2.24 0.16 7.48
CA MET A 64 3.23 -0.87 7.12
C MET A 64 4.57 -0.24 6.73
N MET A 65 4.58 0.83 5.94
CA MET A 65 5.81 1.56 5.59
C MET A 65 6.54 2.10 6.83
N TRP A 66 5.80 2.63 7.80
CA TRP A 66 6.35 3.10 9.07
C TRP A 66 6.91 1.94 9.92
N ASP A 67 6.19 0.82 9.99
CA ASP A 67 6.60 -0.37 10.72
C ASP A 67 7.90 -0.94 10.13
N VAL A 68 8.01 -1.06 8.81
CA VAL A 68 9.23 -1.50 8.10
C VAL A 68 10.41 -0.56 8.37
N HIS A 69 10.16 0.75 8.39
CA HIS A 69 11.20 1.74 8.67
C HIS A 69 11.72 1.66 10.11
N THR A 70 10.81 1.51 11.07
CA THR A 70 11.15 1.44 12.51
C THR A 70 11.58 0.05 12.97
N GLU A 71 11.51 -0.95 12.10
CA GLU A 71 11.89 -2.32 12.40
C GLU A 71 13.41 -2.43 12.66
N HIS A 72 13.78 -2.89 13.86
CA HIS A 72 15.16 -3.22 14.23
C HIS A 72 15.48 -4.73 14.13
N GLY A 73 14.59 -5.48 13.46
CA GLY A 73 14.65 -6.92 13.28
C GLY A 73 15.68 -7.39 12.24
N PRO A 74 15.71 -8.71 11.97
CA PRO A 74 16.69 -9.34 11.07
C PRO A 74 16.43 -9.09 9.58
N THR A 75 15.32 -8.44 9.22
CA THR A 75 14.90 -8.20 7.84
C THR A 75 15.98 -7.43 7.06
N PRO A 76 16.56 -8.02 5.99
CA PRO A 76 17.60 -7.38 5.21
C PRO A 76 17.14 -6.08 4.55
N GLU A 77 18.06 -5.12 4.41
CA GLU A 77 17.76 -3.83 3.78
C GLU A 77 17.15 -3.95 2.36
N PRO A 78 17.60 -4.87 1.48
CA PRO A 78 16.95 -5.06 0.17
C PRO A 78 15.48 -5.47 0.26
N VAL A 79 15.12 -6.27 1.27
CA VAL A 79 13.74 -6.71 1.50
C VAL A 79 12.89 -5.52 1.98
N LYS A 80 13.40 -4.72 2.91
CA LYS A 80 12.75 -3.47 3.35
C LYS A 80 12.53 -2.51 2.17
N ALA A 81 13.53 -2.34 1.32
CA ALA A 81 13.42 -1.50 0.13
C ALA A 81 12.34 -2.03 -0.85
N ALA A 82 12.26 -3.36 -1.04
CA ALA A 82 11.23 -3.98 -1.86
C ALA A 82 9.81 -3.77 -1.30
N LEU A 83 9.63 -3.88 0.02
CA LEU A 83 8.35 -3.59 0.68
C LEU A 83 7.92 -2.13 0.48
N LEU A 84 8.84 -1.18 0.71
CA LEU A 84 8.58 0.24 0.51
C LEU A 84 8.26 0.55 -0.97
N GLN A 85 8.96 -0.11 -1.90
CA GLN A 85 8.69 -0.01 -3.34
C GLN A 85 7.27 -0.52 -3.67
N GLY A 86 6.92 -1.73 -3.24
CA GLY A 86 5.61 -2.32 -3.51
C GLY A 86 4.46 -1.52 -2.89
N ALA A 87 4.66 -0.95 -1.70
CA ALA A 87 3.69 -0.05 -1.08
C ALA A 87 3.52 1.26 -1.85
N THR A 88 4.63 1.85 -2.33
CA THR A 88 4.62 3.04 -3.16
C THR A 88 3.83 2.80 -4.45
N GLU A 89 4.04 1.66 -5.12
CA GLU A 89 3.29 1.27 -6.31
C GLU A 89 1.79 1.11 -6.04
N CYS A 90 1.42 0.48 -4.92
CA CYS A 90 0.02 0.39 -4.49
C CYS A 90 -0.61 1.78 -4.32
N LEU A 91 0.10 2.73 -3.70
CA LEU A 91 -0.38 4.10 -3.51
C LEU A 91 -0.57 4.85 -4.82
N ILE A 92 0.35 4.68 -5.79
CA ILE A 92 0.23 5.25 -7.14
C ILE A 92 -1.01 4.70 -7.86
N LEU A 93 -1.23 3.39 -7.82
CA LEU A 93 -2.41 2.76 -8.41
C LEU A 93 -3.71 3.23 -7.75
N LEU A 94 -3.71 3.33 -6.41
CA LEU A 94 -4.83 3.88 -5.64
C LEU A 94 -5.14 5.33 -6.01
N ASP A 95 -4.13 6.16 -6.24
CA ASP A 95 -4.28 7.55 -6.63
C ASP A 95 -4.98 7.68 -7.99
N ARG A 96 -4.49 6.92 -8.97
CA ARG A 96 -5.09 6.83 -10.32
C ARG A 96 -6.55 6.38 -10.26
N CYS A 97 -6.85 5.39 -9.43
CA CYS A 97 -8.21 4.90 -9.23
C CYS A 97 -9.13 5.92 -8.56
N SER A 98 -8.58 6.85 -7.79
CA SER A 98 -9.29 7.80 -6.93
C SER A 98 -9.16 9.25 -7.40
N GLN A 99 -8.77 9.47 -8.66
CA GLN A 99 -8.68 10.81 -9.29
C GLN A 99 -7.80 11.81 -8.51
N GLY A 100 -6.63 11.37 -8.03
CA GLY A 100 -5.69 12.26 -7.36
C GLY A 100 -5.91 12.44 -5.85
N GLN A 101 -6.93 11.79 -5.28
CA GLN A 101 -7.24 11.93 -3.85
C GLN A 101 -6.12 11.44 -2.93
N VAL A 102 -5.31 10.46 -3.33
CA VAL A 102 -4.19 9.98 -2.49
C VAL A 102 -3.16 11.08 -2.36
N LYS A 103 -2.78 11.75 -3.46
CA LYS A 103 -1.81 12.85 -3.44
C LYS A 103 -2.24 13.96 -2.49
N VAL A 104 -3.50 14.39 -2.55
CA VAL A 104 -4.05 15.42 -1.66
C VAL A 104 -3.95 15.01 -0.18
N LEU A 105 -4.29 13.76 0.14
CA LEU A 105 -4.20 13.25 1.51
C LEU A 105 -2.75 13.13 2.00
N LEU A 106 -1.81 12.86 1.11
CA LEU A 106 -0.39 12.72 1.43
C LEU A 106 0.36 14.05 1.60
N GLU A 107 -0.16 15.19 1.12
CA GLU A 107 0.49 16.51 1.32
C GLU A 107 0.70 16.85 2.80
N GLY A 108 -0.30 16.57 3.64
CA GLY A 108 -0.19 16.75 5.10
C GLY A 108 0.82 15.79 5.75
N VAL A 109 0.95 14.57 5.22
CA VAL A 109 1.93 13.59 5.72
C VAL A 109 3.34 13.97 5.28
N TYR A 110 3.52 14.42 4.04
CA TYR A 110 4.82 14.82 3.49
C TYR A 110 5.46 15.95 4.29
N SER A 111 4.65 16.96 4.66
CA SER A 111 5.11 18.13 5.42
C SER A 111 5.49 17.81 6.87
N SER A 112 4.93 16.74 7.46
CA SER A 112 5.13 16.36 8.87
C SER A 112 6.05 15.16 9.08
N CYS A 113 6.30 14.36 8.05
CA CYS A 113 7.14 13.16 8.12
C CYS A 113 8.61 13.52 8.08
N GLU A 114 9.35 13.39 9.19
CA GLU A 114 10.79 13.67 9.28
C GLU A 114 11.67 12.57 8.67
N GLU A 115 11.10 11.41 8.38
CA GLU A 115 11.83 10.22 7.96
C GLU A 115 12.09 10.17 6.45
N ASN A 116 13.36 10.25 6.08
CA ASN A 116 13.78 10.42 4.68
C ASN A 116 13.28 9.31 3.75
N ARG A 117 13.29 8.05 4.20
CA ARG A 117 12.88 6.90 3.36
C ARG A 117 11.38 6.90 3.07
N VAL A 118 10.56 7.13 4.10
CA VAL A 118 9.10 7.22 3.95
C VAL A 118 8.73 8.47 3.16
N ARG A 119 9.41 9.60 3.42
CA ARG A 119 9.23 10.85 2.69
C ARG A 119 9.56 10.68 1.20
N GLU A 120 10.62 9.95 0.86
CA GLU A 120 10.99 9.65 -0.53
C GLU A 120 9.92 8.81 -1.25
N CYS A 121 9.34 7.83 -0.56
CA CYS A 121 8.22 7.06 -1.10
C CYS A 121 7.01 7.96 -1.38
N ILE A 122 6.65 8.84 -0.45
CA ILE A 122 5.55 9.80 -0.61
C ILE A 122 5.81 10.75 -1.78
N ARG A 123 7.05 11.28 -1.90
CA ARG A 123 7.46 12.15 -3.01
C ARG A 123 7.20 11.48 -4.36
N ARG A 124 7.56 10.21 -4.49
CA ARG A 124 7.32 9.44 -5.73
C ARG A 124 5.84 9.27 -6.05
N VAL A 125 4.97 9.11 -5.04
CA VAL A 125 3.52 9.11 -5.26
C VAL A 125 3.05 10.47 -5.78
N GLN A 126 3.57 11.58 -5.25
CA GLN A 126 3.20 12.92 -5.69
C GLN A 126 3.61 13.20 -7.16
N GLU A 127 4.81 12.76 -7.53
CA GLU A 127 5.39 12.97 -8.87
C GLU A 127 4.90 12.00 -9.94
N SER A 128 4.27 10.88 -9.57
CA SER A 128 3.80 9.91 -10.55
C SER A 128 2.66 10.49 -11.40
N THR A 129 2.80 10.44 -12.73
CA THR A 129 1.75 10.85 -13.69
C THR A 129 0.60 9.85 -13.76
#